data_AF-G0NWT6-F1
#
_entry.id   AF-G0NWT6-F1
#
_cell.length_a   1.000
_cell.length_b   1.000
_cell.length_c   1.000
_cell.angle_alpha   90.00
_cell.angle_beta   90.00
_cell.angle_gamma   90.00
#
_symmetry.space_group_name_H-M   'P 1'
#
loop_
_entity.id
_entity.type
_entity.pdbx_description
1 polymer ?
#
loop_
_entity_poly.entity_id
_entity_poly.type
_entity_poly.pdbx_seq_one_letter_code
_entity_poly.pdbx_strand_id
1 'polypeptide(L)'
;MIRQIILSFFLFSSVLTDNECPYGYRFYPETAICYHLSEDLYDFDGSVSYYCVTFKGVGSSVGIQTSQCYQQQYAFCKIVPNLCNGGIQNGSFGSIQSPQYPQQYYNKLMCLYYIYAPEGFSINIYFPQINTERYYDFVEIYEKNSTLYPDRIVGLSGNISDYEYRSNGSFLLVVFRTNYVITDIGFYAAWNVERIQPPIVSNATTSGELTSPNYPNDYDTFDNQIYYIEVIEGARINMTIDDFLTQETFDFLEIFDSMNQTASKRIARLSGNSVAPWNWLSTSNVVSLKFVSDGSYQYKGWHLMWNMVNRK
;
A
#
# COMPACT_ATOMS: atom_id res chain seq x y z
N MET A 1 10.41 -11.19 -39.91
CA MET A 1 11.49 -10.78 -40.84
C MET A 1 12.47 -9.95 -40.03
N ILE A 2 13.62 -10.51 -39.63
CA ILE A 2 14.58 -9.83 -38.75
C ILE A 2 15.42 -8.88 -39.60
N ARG A 3 15.37 -7.57 -39.33
CA ARG A 3 16.39 -6.63 -39.85
C ARG A 3 17.54 -6.58 -38.87
N GLN A 4 18.70 -7.10 -39.28
CA GLN A 4 19.96 -6.89 -38.57
C GLN A 4 20.31 -5.40 -38.58
N ILE A 5 20.63 -4.84 -37.41
CA ILE A 5 21.37 -3.58 -37.33
C ILE A 5 22.83 -3.91 -37.64
N ILE A 6 23.28 -3.56 -38.86
CA ILE A 6 24.68 -3.68 -39.24
C ILE A 6 25.43 -2.50 -38.61
N LEU A 7 26.13 -2.76 -37.50
CA LEU A 7 27.12 -1.84 -36.95
C LEU A 7 28.42 -2.00 -37.75
N SER A 8 28.66 -1.06 -38.66
CA SER A 8 29.88 -0.97 -39.45
C SER A 8 31.07 -0.59 -38.57
N PHE A 9 32.07 -1.48 -38.44
CA PHE A 9 33.30 -1.20 -37.70
C PHE A 9 34.25 -0.33 -38.54
N PHE A 10 34.70 0.80 -37.99
CA PHE A 10 35.88 1.52 -38.46
C PHE A 10 37.02 1.36 -37.46
N LEU A 11 38.12 0.75 -37.93
CA LEU A 11 39.40 0.75 -37.21
C LEU A 11 40.10 2.07 -37.48
N PHE A 12 40.10 2.98 -36.50
CA PHE A 12 41.05 4.09 -36.48
C PHE A 12 42.34 3.63 -35.79
N SER A 13 43.44 3.63 -36.57
CA SER A 13 44.78 3.68 -36.02
C SER A 13 45.16 5.13 -35.71
N SER A 14 46.29 5.32 -35.02
CA SER A 14 46.85 6.58 -34.52
C SER A 14 46.13 7.24 -33.33
N VAL A 15 46.76 7.09 -32.16
CA VAL A 15 47.03 8.13 -31.15
C VAL A 15 46.03 9.31 -31.09
N LEU A 16 45.11 9.24 -30.14
CA LEU A 16 44.40 10.41 -29.63
C LEU A 16 45.17 11.02 -28.45
N THR A 17 46.10 11.91 -28.76
CA THR A 17 46.46 13.01 -27.84
C THR A 17 45.44 14.12 -28.03
N ASP A 18 44.95 14.66 -26.91
CA ASP A 18 43.91 15.71 -26.78
C ASP A 18 42.46 15.29 -27.12
N ASN A 19 41.63 15.20 -26.08
CA ASN A 19 40.19 15.51 -25.92
C ASN A 19 39.13 15.27 -27.05
N GLU A 20 39.45 14.68 -28.19
CA GLU A 20 38.53 14.53 -29.31
C GLU A 20 37.70 13.25 -29.20
N CYS A 21 36.46 13.40 -28.69
CA CYS A 21 35.43 12.40 -28.89
C CYS A 21 34.94 12.38 -30.36
N PRO A 22 34.45 11.22 -30.85
CA PRO A 22 33.86 11.14 -32.19
C PRO A 22 32.73 12.16 -32.40
N TYR A 23 32.53 12.61 -33.63
CA TYR A 23 31.50 13.62 -33.95
C TYR A 23 30.11 13.20 -33.41
N GLY A 24 29.48 14.09 -32.63
CA GLY A 24 28.22 13.84 -31.91
C GLY A 24 28.38 13.34 -30.46
N TYR A 25 29.57 12.86 -30.07
CA TYR A 25 29.86 12.40 -28.71
C TYR A 25 30.44 13.54 -27.85
N ARG A 26 30.10 13.54 -26.56
CA ARG A 26 30.62 14.47 -25.54
C ARG A 26 31.66 13.76 -24.67
N PHE A 27 32.72 14.49 -24.31
CA PHE A 27 33.76 14.00 -23.41
C PHE A 27 33.37 14.22 -21.94
N TYR A 28 33.62 13.22 -21.08
CA TYR A 28 33.50 13.32 -19.63
C TYR A 28 34.91 13.33 -19.00
N PRO A 29 35.42 14.50 -18.54
CA PRO A 29 36.84 14.65 -18.20
C PRO A 29 37.30 13.77 -17.02
N GLU A 30 36.45 13.52 -16.04
CA GLU A 30 36.83 12.83 -14.80
C GLU A 30 37.07 11.33 -14.99
N THR A 31 36.52 10.74 -16.06
CA THR A 31 36.64 9.29 -16.35
C THR A 31 37.27 9.01 -17.71
N ALA A 32 37.59 10.05 -18.50
CA ALA A 32 38.06 9.98 -19.87
C ALA A 32 37.15 9.14 -20.80
N ILE A 33 35.82 9.25 -20.62
CA ILE A 33 34.80 8.54 -21.41
C ILE A 33 34.16 9.48 -22.43
N CYS A 34 33.88 8.96 -23.63
CA CYS A 34 33.02 9.58 -24.62
C CYS A 34 31.61 8.98 -24.57
N TYR A 35 30.57 9.81 -24.53
CA TYR A 35 29.16 9.38 -24.52
C TYR A 35 28.34 10.11 -25.60
N HIS A 36 27.33 9.46 -26.15
CA HIS A 36 26.37 10.05 -27.08
C HIS A 36 24.96 9.84 -26.55
N LEU A 37 24.16 10.90 -26.54
CA LEU A 37 22.73 10.83 -26.27
C LEU A 37 22.03 10.70 -27.62
N SER A 38 21.42 9.55 -27.93
CA SER A 38 20.57 9.45 -29.11
C SER A 38 19.26 10.18 -28.81
N GLU A 39 19.04 11.33 -29.43
CA GLU A 39 17.76 12.01 -29.38
C GLU A 39 16.72 11.22 -30.20
N ASP A 40 15.62 10.92 -29.52
CA ASP A 40 14.28 10.54 -30.02
C ASP A 40 14.16 9.50 -31.15
N LEU A 41 13.82 8.27 -30.75
CA LEU A 41 12.98 7.38 -31.55
C LEU A 41 11.54 7.50 -31.04
N TYR A 42 10.68 8.20 -31.79
CA TYR A 42 9.25 8.24 -31.56
C TYR A 42 8.60 6.91 -31.96
N ASP A 43 8.05 6.18 -30.99
CA ASP A 43 7.03 5.16 -31.27
C ASP A 43 5.63 5.82 -31.41
N PHE A 44 4.78 5.22 -32.23
CA PHE A 44 3.54 5.84 -32.74
C PHE A 44 2.42 6.06 -31.68
N ASP A 45 2.63 5.74 -30.41
CA ASP A 45 1.64 5.94 -29.33
C ASP A 45 1.95 7.15 -28.40
N GLY A 46 3.11 7.79 -28.57
CA GLY A 46 3.52 8.95 -27.76
C GLY A 46 4.19 8.62 -26.43
N SER A 47 4.50 7.34 -26.15
CA SER A 47 5.38 6.96 -25.05
C SER A 47 6.86 7.16 -25.41
N VAL A 48 7.64 7.77 -24.52
CA VAL A 48 9.07 8.05 -24.77
C VAL A 48 9.96 6.98 -24.14
N SER A 49 10.62 6.19 -24.98
CA SER A 49 11.50 5.09 -24.55
C SER A 49 12.98 5.46 -24.62
N TYR A 50 13.61 5.71 -23.48
CA TYR A 50 15.04 6.02 -23.40
C TYR A 50 15.89 4.79 -23.03
N TYR A 51 16.67 4.30 -24.01
CA TYR A 51 17.81 3.40 -23.78
C TYR A 51 19.11 4.20 -23.75
N CYS A 52 20.10 3.72 -23.02
CA CYS A 52 21.46 4.26 -23.07
C CYS A 52 22.48 3.11 -23.10
N VAL A 53 23.64 3.38 -23.72
CA VAL A 53 24.75 2.44 -23.87
C VAL A 53 26.01 3.14 -23.39
N THR A 54 26.69 2.57 -22.40
CA THR A 54 27.97 3.05 -21.90
C THR A 54 29.11 2.22 -22.50
N PHE A 55 30.11 2.89 -23.10
CA PHE A 55 31.32 2.25 -23.59
C PHE A 55 32.49 2.49 -22.62
N LYS A 56 33.26 1.45 -22.34
CA LYS A 56 34.53 1.53 -21.61
C LYS A 56 35.67 1.77 -22.60
N GLY A 57 36.58 2.68 -22.28
CA GLY A 57 37.65 3.15 -23.18
C GLY A 57 38.57 2.05 -23.73
N VAL A 58 39.15 2.32 -24.90
CA VAL A 58 39.94 1.35 -25.68
C VAL A 58 41.37 1.23 -25.14
N GLY A 59 41.64 0.15 -24.40
CA GLY A 59 43.00 -0.34 -24.16
C GLY A 59 43.44 -1.25 -25.31
N SER A 60 44.68 -1.10 -25.81
CA SER A 60 45.18 -1.73 -27.04
C SER A 60 45.38 -3.26 -27.01
N SER A 61 44.83 -3.97 -26.02
CA SER A 61 45.04 -5.41 -25.81
C SER A 61 43.89 -6.17 -25.15
N VAL A 62 42.76 -5.53 -24.84
CA VAL A 62 41.59 -6.22 -24.24
C VAL A 62 40.33 -5.82 -25.00
N GLY A 63 39.61 -6.82 -25.52
CA GLY A 63 38.35 -6.62 -26.24
C GLY A 63 37.27 -5.97 -25.36
N ILE A 64 36.25 -5.41 -26.01
CA ILE A 64 35.16 -4.67 -25.36
C ILE A 64 34.51 -5.53 -24.27
N GLN A 65 34.74 -5.20 -22.99
CA GLN A 65 33.98 -5.75 -21.88
C GLN A 65 32.80 -4.85 -21.57
N THR A 66 31.59 -5.35 -21.85
CA THR A 66 30.36 -4.77 -21.32
C THR A 66 30.35 -4.91 -19.80
N SER A 67 30.21 -3.79 -19.10
CA SER A 67 30.02 -3.77 -17.65
C SER A 67 28.52 -3.66 -17.38
N GLN A 68 27.98 -4.45 -16.45
CA GLN A 68 26.55 -4.35 -16.11
C GLN A 68 26.29 -3.00 -15.41
N CYS A 69 25.30 -2.25 -15.90
CA CYS A 69 25.15 -0.82 -15.63
C CYS A 69 24.95 -0.46 -14.14
N TYR A 70 24.53 -1.42 -13.31
CA TYR A 70 24.31 -1.22 -11.88
C TYR A 70 25.61 -1.02 -11.05
N GLN A 71 26.79 -1.29 -11.60
CA GLN A 71 28.07 -1.13 -10.88
C GLN A 71 28.69 0.27 -10.96
N GLN A 72 28.08 1.21 -11.71
CA GLN A 72 28.53 2.61 -11.77
C GLN A 72 27.37 3.54 -11.44
N GLN A 73 27.47 4.21 -10.29
CA GLN A 73 26.36 4.94 -9.63
C GLN A 73 25.84 6.19 -10.39
N TYR A 74 26.30 6.43 -11.61
CA TYR A 74 25.98 7.59 -12.44
C TYR A 74 25.71 7.27 -13.93
N ALA A 75 25.58 5.99 -14.29
CA ALA A 75 25.13 5.61 -15.63
C ALA A 75 23.60 5.81 -15.73
N PHE A 76 23.16 6.90 -16.37
CA PHE A 76 21.76 7.06 -16.80
C PHE A 76 21.41 5.93 -17.78
N CYS A 77 20.79 4.86 -17.29
CA CYS A 77 20.29 3.74 -18.09
C CYS A 77 18.97 3.25 -17.51
N LYS A 78 17.89 3.38 -18.30
CA LYS A 78 16.51 2.99 -18.01
C LYS A 78 15.79 3.89 -17.00
N ILE A 79 14.85 4.71 -17.52
CA ILE A 79 13.90 5.44 -16.68
C ILE A 79 12.97 4.44 -15.96
N VAL A 80 13.05 4.52 -14.63
CA VAL A 80 12.11 4.11 -13.59
C VAL A 80 11.55 2.67 -13.58
N PRO A 81 10.43 2.29 -14.24
CA PRO A 81 9.49 1.33 -13.64
C PRO A 81 10.06 -0.04 -13.25
N ASN A 82 11.02 -0.60 -13.99
CA ASN A 82 11.64 -1.90 -13.69
C ASN A 82 12.52 -1.93 -12.42
N LEU A 83 12.82 -0.80 -11.77
CA LEU A 83 13.51 -0.76 -10.47
C LEU A 83 12.54 -0.91 -9.30
N CYS A 84 11.29 -0.52 -9.50
CA CYS A 84 10.21 -0.72 -8.56
C CYS A 84 9.59 -2.09 -8.82
N ASN A 85 9.26 -2.87 -7.77
CA ASN A 85 8.20 -3.89 -7.88
C ASN A 85 6.82 -3.20 -7.91
N GLY A 86 6.66 -2.22 -8.79
CA GLY A 86 5.44 -1.46 -9.01
C GLY A 86 4.50 -2.16 -9.99
N GLY A 87 3.40 -1.50 -10.32
CA GLY A 87 2.34 -2.04 -11.18
C GLY A 87 1.14 -2.54 -10.37
N ILE A 88 0.39 -3.45 -10.98
CA ILE A 88 -0.92 -3.91 -10.50
C ILE A 88 -0.76 -4.90 -9.36
N GLN A 89 -1.38 -4.59 -8.22
CA GLN A 89 -1.52 -5.42 -7.04
C GLN A 89 -2.98 -5.90 -6.98
N ASN A 90 -3.16 -7.22 -6.99
CA ASN A 90 -4.46 -7.89 -6.95
C ASN A 90 -4.48 -8.90 -5.80
N GLY A 91 -5.62 -9.08 -5.17
CA GLY A 91 -5.83 -10.05 -4.09
C GLY A 91 -6.62 -9.43 -2.95
N SER A 92 -6.80 -10.19 -1.88
CA SER A 92 -7.40 -9.71 -0.63
C SER A 92 -6.38 -9.10 0.35
N PHE A 93 -5.10 -9.33 0.13
CA PHE A 93 -4.00 -8.71 0.86
C PHE A 93 -2.71 -8.75 0.02
N GLY A 94 -1.73 -7.94 0.43
CA GLY A 94 -0.40 -7.94 -0.15
C GLY A 94 0.52 -6.93 0.53
N SER A 95 1.62 -6.61 -0.12
CA SER A 95 2.54 -5.58 0.32
C SER A 95 3.23 -4.88 -0.84
N ILE A 96 3.67 -3.64 -0.59
CA ILE A 96 4.45 -2.82 -1.51
C ILE A 96 5.61 -2.18 -0.75
N GLN A 97 6.70 -1.89 -1.44
CA GLN A 97 7.89 -1.30 -0.82
C GLN A 97 8.68 -0.48 -1.83
N SER A 98 9.47 0.48 -1.34
CA SER A 98 10.44 1.21 -2.15
C SER A 98 11.50 0.26 -2.73
N PRO A 99 12.13 0.61 -3.87
CA PRO A 99 13.26 -0.13 -4.42
C PRO A 99 14.32 -0.39 -3.34
N GLN A 100 14.87 -1.60 -3.34
CA GLN A 100 15.91 -2.08 -2.42
C GLN A 100 15.57 -2.13 -0.92
N TYR A 101 14.37 -1.74 -0.46
CA TYR A 101 14.01 -1.75 0.97
C TYR A 101 14.37 -3.09 1.66
N PRO A 102 15.05 -3.08 2.82
CA PRO A 102 15.34 -1.94 3.71
C PRO A 102 16.71 -1.24 3.46
N GLN A 103 17.28 -1.35 2.26
CA GLN A 103 18.41 -0.50 1.83
C GLN A 103 17.91 0.82 1.24
N GLN A 104 18.82 1.79 1.11
CA GLN A 104 18.49 3.11 0.56
C GLN A 104 17.89 3.02 -0.84
N TYR A 105 16.85 3.83 -1.09
CA TYR A 105 16.26 3.96 -2.43
C TYR A 105 17.13 4.80 -3.38
N TYR A 106 16.68 4.93 -4.64
CA TYR A 106 17.35 5.73 -5.67
C TYR A 106 16.76 7.14 -5.82
N ASN A 107 17.58 8.09 -6.28
CA ASN A 107 17.11 9.39 -6.76
C ASN A 107 16.29 9.25 -8.06
N LYS A 108 15.41 10.23 -8.32
CA LYS A 108 14.59 10.42 -9.53
C LYS A 108 13.62 9.27 -9.82
N LEU A 109 13.08 8.67 -8.77
CA LEU A 109 12.05 7.64 -8.86
C LEU A 109 10.65 8.26 -9.04
N MET A 110 9.81 7.49 -9.73
CA MET A 110 8.36 7.64 -9.77
C MET A 110 7.76 6.23 -9.81
N CYS A 111 7.76 5.53 -8.69
CA CYS A 111 7.13 4.22 -8.60
C CYS A 111 5.61 4.38 -8.49
N LEU A 112 4.82 3.63 -9.25
CA LEU A 112 3.37 3.58 -9.15
C LEU A 112 2.93 2.17 -8.74
N TYR A 113 2.09 2.08 -7.72
CA TYR A 113 1.50 0.84 -7.24
C TYR A 113 -0.02 0.99 -7.30
N TYR A 114 -0.66 0.20 -8.17
CA TYR A 114 -2.10 0.22 -8.38
C TYR A 114 -2.71 -0.94 -7.62
N ILE A 115 -3.46 -0.67 -6.55
CA ILE A 115 -4.08 -1.69 -5.71
C ILE A 115 -5.57 -1.75 -6.06
N TYR A 116 -6.05 -2.93 -6.44
CA TYR A 116 -7.45 -3.17 -6.79
C TYR A 116 -8.09 -4.16 -5.82
N ALA A 117 -9.29 -3.81 -5.37
CA ALA A 117 -10.21 -4.68 -4.65
C ALA A 117 -11.46 -4.99 -5.53
N PRO A 118 -12.29 -5.98 -5.15
CA PRO A 118 -13.61 -6.15 -5.74
C PRO A 118 -14.53 -4.95 -5.45
N GLU A 119 -15.54 -4.74 -6.30
CA GLU A 119 -16.57 -3.72 -6.06
C GLU A 119 -17.32 -3.99 -4.73
N GLY A 120 -17.64 -2.93 -3.99
CA GLY A 120 -18.22 -3.04 -2.64
C GLY A 120 -17.19 -3.30 -1.53
N PHE A 121 -15.89 -3.29 -1.84
CA PHE A 121 -14.81 -3.38 -0.86
C PHE A 121 -13.93 -2.12 -0.88
N SER A 122 -13.26 -1.88 0.24
CA SER A 122 -12.24 -0.85 0.47
C SER A 122 -10.89 -1.50 0.74
N ILE A 123 -9.82 -0.74 0.56
CA ILE A 123 -8.44 -1.15 0.79
C ILE A 123 -7.94 -0.37 2.01
N ASN A 124 -7.48 -1.06 3.04
CA ASN A 124 -6.67 -0.45 4.08
C ASN A 124 -5.19 -0.69 3.74
N ILE A 125 -4.36 0.34 3.89
CA ILE A 125 -2.91 0.27 3.71
C ILE A 125 -2.21 0.82 4.96
N TYR A 126 -1.28 0.02 5.48
CA TYR A 126 -0.53 0.30 6.70
C TYR A 126 0.97 0.40 6.42
N PHE A 127 1.56 1.51 6.86
CA PHE A 127 2.98 1.81 6.80
C PHE A 127 3.53 1.80 8.23
N PRO A 128 4.23 0.72 8.66
CA PRO A 128 4.85 0.69 9.98
C PRO A 128 5.89 1.79 10.16
N GLN A 129 6.65 2.07 9.09
CA GLN A 129 7.74 3.05 9.09
C GLN A 129 7.97 3.58 7.66
N ILE A 130 8.14 4.90 7.54
CA ILE A 130 8.57 5.61 6.33
C ILE A 130 9.81 6.43 6.71
N ASN A 131 10.83 6.37 5.86
CA ASN A 131 12.11 7.05 6.00
C ASN A 131 12.51 7.64 4.64
N THR A 132 12.34 8.94 4.45
CA THR A 132 12.51 9.65 3.17
C THR A 132 13.12 11.04 3.38
N GLU A 133 13.69 11.64 2.33
CA GLU A 133 14.16 13.02 2.40
C GLU A 133 12.99 13.97 2.67
N ARG A 134 13.00 14.57 3.87
CA ARG A 134 11.90 15.39 4.36
C ARG A 134 11.65 16.62 3.47
N TYR A 135 10.40 16.76 3.03
CA TYR A 135 9.86 17.81 2.14
C TYR A 135 10.25 17.71 0.65
N TYR A 136 11.00 16.70 0.24
CA TYR A 136 11.45 16.56 -1.16
C TYR A 136 11.09 15.21 -1.77
N ASP A 137 11.19 14.14 -0.98
CA ASP A 137 10.78 12.79 -1.37
C ASP A 137 9.46 12.44 -0.68
N PHE A 138 8.54 11.83 -1.43
CA PHE A 138 7.15 11.64 -0.99
C PHE A 138 6.61 10.26 -1.32
N VAL A 139 5.91 9.66 -0.35
CA VAL A 139 4.92 8.59 -0.58
C VAL A 139 3.54 9.24 -0.63
N GLU A 140 2.89 9.19 -1.78
CA GLU A 140 1.62 9.85 -2.07
C GLU A 140 0.49 8.82 -2.25
N ILE A 141 -0.73 9.16 -1.82
CA ILE A 141 -1.92 8.29 -1.96
C ILE A 141 -3.02 9.03 -2.72
N TYR A 142 -3.61 8.34 -3.69
CA TYR A 142 -4.67 8.80 -4.58
C TYR A 142 -5.80 7.75 -4.66
N GLU A 143 -7.05 8.20 -4.63
CA GLU A 143 -8.25 7.34 -4.85
C GLU A 143 -8.70 7.29 -6.31
N LYS A 144 -7.94 7.90 -7.21
CA LYS A 144 -8.20 7.93 -8.66
C LYS A 144 -6.94 7.57 -9.42
N ASN A 145 -7.10 7.08 -10.64
CA ASN A 145 -5.98 6.92 -11.57
C ASN A 145 -5.54 8.28 -12.14
N SER A 146 -4.99 9.12 -11.27
CA SER A 146 -4.47 10.46 -11.52
C SER A 146 -3.27 10.67 -10.60
N THR A 147 -2.27 11.41 -11.07
CA THR A 147 -1.14 11.83 -10.22
C THR A 147 -1.02 13.35 -10.14
N LEU A 148 -2.10 14.06 -10.49
CA LEU A 148 -2.20 15.52 -10.40
C LEU A 148 -2.30 15.94 -8.93
N TYR A 149 -1.59 17.00 -8.55
CA TYR A 149 -1.57 17.51 -7.17
C TYR A 149 -2.97 17.70 -6.53
N PRO A 150 -4.01 18.21 -7.23
CA PRO A 150 -5.35 18.36 -6.65
C PRO A 150 -6.10 17.06 -6.35
N ASP A 151 -5.71 15.93 -6.96
CA ASP A 151 -6.29 14.60 -6.68
C ASP A 151 -5.55 13.86 -5.55
N ARG A 152 -4.45 14.42 -5.02
CA ARG A 152 -3.65 13.79 -3.97
C ARG A 152 -4.36 13.90 -2.62
N ILE A 153 -4.69 12.76 -2.04
CA ILE A 153 -5.33 12.69 -0.72
C ILE A 153 -4.31 12.81 0.40
N VAL A 154 -3.16 12.13 0.25
CA VAL A 154 -2.08 12.09 1.26
C VAL A 154 -0.73 12.31 0.58
N GLY A 155 0.17 13.03 1.24
CA GLY A 155 1.60 13.10 0.91
C GLY A 155 2.45 12.97 2.17
N LEU A 156 3.15 11.85 2.31
CA LEU A 156 3.98 11.48 3.46
C LEU A 156 5.45 11.69 3.12
N SER A 157 6.22 12.31 4.02
CA SER A 157 7.64 12.63 3.80
C SER A 157 8.39 12.81 5.12
N GLY A 158 9.68 12.45 5.14
CA GLY A 158 10.52 12.43 6.34
C GLY A 158 10.49 11.09 7.06
N ASN A 159 10.47 11.13 8.39
CA ASN A 159 10.40 9.98 9.28
C ASN A 159 9.01 9.93 9.92
N ILE A 160 8.21 8.92 9.58
CA ILE A 160 6.82 8.73 10.00
C ILE A 160 6.63 7.26 10.39
N SER A 161 6.01 7.01 11.54
CA SER A 161 5.70 5.66 12.07
C SER A 161 4.19 5.44 12.19
N ASP A 162 3.78 4.18 12.16
CA ASP A 162 2.41 3.71 12.45
C ASP A 162 1.31 4.46 11.66
N TYR A 163 1.50 4.68 10.35
CA TYR A 163 0.53 5.38 9.51
C TYR A 163 -0.40 4.41 8.78
N GLU A 164 -1.71 4.61 8.91
CA GLU A 164 -2.74 3.82 8.21
C GLU A 164 -3.64 4.73 7.36
N TYR A 165 -4.08 4.22 6.21
CA TYR A 165 -5.09 4.87 5.37
C TYR A 165 -6.11 3.84 4.85
N ARG A 166 -7.40 4.18 4.93
CA ARG A 166 -8.51 3.43 4.35
C ARG A 166 -9.07 4.17 3.14
N SER A 167 -9.24 3.47 2.02
CA SER A 167 -9.95 4.01 0.85
C SER A 167 -11.47 3.99 1.02
N ASN A 168 -12.13 4.93 0.34
CA ASN A 168 -13.58 5.05 0.20
C ASN A 168 -14.17 4.06 -0.81
N GLY A 169 -13.35 3.33 -1.56
CA GLY A 169 -13.76 2.41 -2.62
C GLY A 169 -12.67 1.44 -3.04
N SER A 170 -12.90 0.69 -4.10
CA SER A 170 -12.13 -0.51 -4.45
C SER A 170 -10.81 -0.27 -5.20
N PHE A 171 -10.25 0.94 -5.12
CA PHE A 171 -9.03 1.34 -5.81
C PHE A 171 -8.15 2.25 -4.95
N LEU A 172 -6.84 2.00 -4.99
CA LEU A 172 -5.81 2.93 -4.54
C LEU A 172 -4.66 3.00 -5.54
N LEU A 173 -4.15 4.22 -5.75
CA LEU A 173 -2.86 4.45 -6.38
C LEU A 173 -1.91 5.04 -5.34
N VAL A 174 -0.84 4.30 -5.02
CA VAL A 174 0.28 4.78 -4.22
C VAL A 174 1.40 5.19 -5.19
N VAL A 175 1.95 6.39 -5.01
CA VAL A 175 3.06 6.91 -5.82
C VAL A 175 4.25 7.23 -4.92
N PHE A 176 5.41 6.66 -5.19
CA PHE A 176 6.66 7.04 -4.52
C PHE A 176 7.52 7.89 -5.46
N ARG A 177 7.74 9.15 -5.10
CA ARG A 177 8.51 10.13 -5.87
C ARG A 177 9.77 10.53 -5.12
N THR A 178 10.90 10.60 -5.84
CA THR A 178 12.15 11.13 -5.29
C THR A 178 12.78 12.18 -6.19
N ASN A 179 13.52 13.11 -5.58
CA ASN A 179 14.15 14.25 -6.24
C ASN A 179 15.49 13.86 -6.92
N TYR A 180 16.44 14.79 -7.03
CA TYR A 180 17.74 14.56 -7.68
C TYR A 180 18.87 14.09 -6.73
N VAL A 181 18.74 14.23 -5.40
CA VAL A 181 19.81 14.12 -4.41
C VAL A 181 19.30 13.69 -3.02
N ILE A 182 20.13 12.99 -2.25
CA ILE A 182 19.82 12.50 -0.88
C ILE A 182 18.78 11.38 -0.88
N THR A 183 19.11 10.24 -0.25
CA THR A 183 18.20 9.09 -0.11
C THR A 183 18.29 8.50 1.29
N ASP A 184 17.21 7.85 1.71
CA ASP A 184 17.06 7.19 3.02
C ASP A 184 16.50 5.77 2.82
N ILE A 185 16.19 5.04 3.88
CA ILE A 185 15.77 3.61 3.88
C ILE A 185 14.49 3.35 3.05
N GLY A 186 13.62 4.35 2.88
CA GLY A 186 12.38 4.27 2.11
C GLY A 186 11.21 3.77 2.94
N PHE A 187 10.40 2.87 2.38
CA PHE A 187 9.19 2.38 3.04
C PHE A 187 8.87 0.92 2.71
N TYR A 188 8.14 0.29 3.62
CA TYR A 188 7.34 -0.91 3.39
C TYR A 188 5.90 -0.62 3.81
N ALA A 189 4.94 -1.16 3.08
CA ALA A 189 3.53 -1.10 3.43
C ALA A 189 2.87 -2.47 3.20
N ALA A 190 2.04 -2.88 4.16
CA ALA A 190 1.12 -3.99 3.96
C ALA A 190 -0.27 -3.42 3.64
N TRP A 191 -1.06 -4.13 2.83
CA TRP A 191 -2.44 -3.75 2.55
C TRP A 191 -3.36 -4.97 2.61
N ASN A 192 -4.62 -4.74 2.98
CA ASN A 192 -5.69 -5.73 2.96
C ASN A 192 -6.99 -5.10 2.43
N VAL A 193 -7.92 -5.97 2.06
CA VAL A 193 -9.23 -5.63 1.51
C VAL A 193 -10.29 -5.96 2.54
N GLU A 194 -11.25 -5.05 2.73
CA GLU A 194 -12.35 -5.18 3.67
C GLU A 194 -13.66 -4.74 3.02
N ARG A 195 -14.75 -5.46 3.28
CA ARG A 195 -16.06 -5.12 2.71
C ARG A 195 -16.54 -3.77 3.25
N ILE A 196 -17.08 -2.92 2.38
CA ILE A 196 -17.74 -1.67 2.76
C ILE A 196 -19.14 -2.02 3.23
N GLN A 197 -19.38 -1.94 4.53
CA GLN A 197 -20.69 -2.22 5.15
C GLN A 197 -21.18 -0.99 5.93
N PRO A 198 -22.43 -0.54 5.74
CA PRO A 198 -22.99 0.54 6.53
C PRO A 198 -23.16 0.09 7.99
N PRO A 199 -22.92 0.95 8.98
CA PRO A 199 -23.13 0.58 10.39
C PRO A 199 -24.59 0.20 10.68
N ILE A 200 -24.78 -0.89 11.44
CA ILE A 200 -26.11 -1.34 11.88
C ILE A 200 -26.45 -0.66 13.20
N VAL A 201 -27.43 0.24 13.18
CA VAL A 201 -27.95 0.90 14.39
C VAL A 201 -29.16 0.12 14.90
N SER A 202 -29.17 -0.23 16.18
CA SER A 202 -30.34 -0.86 16.80
C SER A 202 -31.46 0.17 16.96
N ASN A 203 -32.54 0.01 16.19
CA ASN A 203 -33.69 0.93 16.19
C ASN A 203 -34.63 0.77 17.40
N ALA A 204 -34.35 -0.20 18.28
CA ALA A 204 -35.16 -0.44 19.47
C ALA A 204 -34.66 0.38 20.65
N THR A 205 -35.57 0.83 21.52
CA THR A 205 -35.24 1.78 22.62
C THR A 205 -35.11 1.13 24.00
N THR A 206 -35.67 -0.07 24.19
CA THR A 206 -35.71 -0.75 25.51
C THR A 206 -35.08 -2.14 25.51
N SER A 207 -35.03 -2.81 24.37
CA SER A 207 -34.46 -4.14 24.19
C SER A 207 -34.42 -4.49 22.72
N GLY A 208 -33.42 -5.25 22.30
CA GLY A 208 -33.30 -5.69 20.91
C GLY A 208 -32.30 -6.82 20.76
N GLU A 209 -32.13 -7.24 19.52
CA GLU A 209 -31.22 -8.29 19.11
C GLU A 209 -30.28 -7.76 18.03
N LEU A 210 -29.05 -8.27 18.02
CA LEU A 210 -28.05 -8.05 16.97
C LEU A 210 -27.39 -9.39 16.65
N THR A 211 -27.00 -9.58 15.40
CA THR A 211 -26.31 -10.78 14.93
C THR A 211 -25.11 -10.43 14.06
N SER A 212 -24.20 -11.39 13.87
CA SER A 212 -23.31 -11.38 12.71
C SER A 212 -24.09 -11.28 11.39
N PRO A 213 -23.44 -10.83 10.29
CA PRO A 213 -24.01 -10.96 8.95
C PRO A 213 -24.43 -12.41 8.66
N ASN A 214 -25.48 -12.58 7.86
CA ASN A 214 -26.02 -13.87 7.39
C ASN A 214 -26.58 -14.86 8.45
N TYR A 215 -26.42 -14.58 9.76
CA TYR A 215 -26.89 -15.44 10.86
C TYR A 215 -28.35 -15.90 10.66
N PRO A 216 -28.69 -17.19 10.85
CA PRO A 216 -27.86 -18.26 11.41
C PRO A 216 -26.97 -19.01 10.39
N ASN A 217 -26.88 -18.53 9.15
CA ASN A 217 -25.93 -19.07 8.17
C ASN A 217 -24.54 -18.47 8.40
N ASP A 218 -23.53 -19.01 7.71
CA ASP A 218 -22.16 -18.56 7.87
C ASP A 218 -21.96 -17.09 7.41
N TYR A 219 -21.19 -16.32 8.18
CA TYR A 219 -20.78 -14.96 7.80
C TYR A 219 -19.86 -14.97 6.57
N ASP A 220 -19.62 -13.80 5.98
CA ASP A 220 -18.74 -13.70 4.81
C ASP A 220 -17.28 -13.45 5.21
N THR A 221 -16.35 -13.69 4.28
CA THR A 221 -14.94 -13.32 4.47
C THR A 221 -14.71 -11.82 4.28
N PHE A 222 -13.74 -11.29 5.02
CA PHE A 222 -13.41 -9.86 5.07
C PHE A 222 -14.58 -8.96 5.49
N ASP A 223 -15.46 -9.48 6.35
CA ASP A 223 -16.47 -8.67 7.02
C ASP A 223 -15.78 -7.69 7.98
N ASN A 224 -16.30 -6.46 8.02
CA ASN A 224 -15.93 -5.45 9.01
C ASN A 224 -17.20 -4.66 9.33
N GLN A 225 -18.13 -5.31 10.02
CA GLN A 225 -19.45 -4.75 10.33
C GLN A 225 -19.41 -4.03 11.69
N ILE A 226 -19.77 -2.76 11.67
CA ILE A 226 -19.89 -1.91 12.86
C ILE A 226 -21.36 -1.90 13.32
N TYR A 227 -21.59 -1.94 14.63
CA TYR A 227 -22.90 -1.89 15.24
C TYR A 227 -22.97 -0.81 16.32
N TYR A 228 -24.16 -0.23 16.49
CA TYR A 228 -24.43 0.77 17.54
C TYR A 228 -25.72 0.45 18.30
N ILE A 229 -25.67 0.57 19.63
CA ILE A 229 -26.82 0.55 20.53
C ILE A 229 -26.76 1.84 21.35
N GLU A 230 -27.84 2.61 21.33
CA GLU A 230 -28.02 3.79 22.18
C GLU A 230 -29.37 3.70 22.90
N VAL A 231 -29.35 3.91 24.21
CA VAL A 231 -30.56 4.05 25.03
C VAL A 231 -30.63 5.44 25.64
N ILE A 232 -31.79 5.79 26.22
CA ILE A 232 -32.00 7.08 26.86
C ILE A 232 -30.90 7.43 27.87
N GLU A 233 -30.54 8.72 27.93
CA GLU A 233 -29.49 9.20 28.81
C GLU A 233 -29.78 8.83 30.27
N GLY A 234 -28.74 8.40 31.00
CA GLY A 234 -28.84 7.93 32.38
C GLY A 234 -29.23 6.45 32.54
N ALA A 235 -29.72 5.77 31.51
CA ALA A 235 -29.87 4.32 31.52
C ALA A 235 -28.53 3.59 31.24
N ARG A 236 -28.56 2.26 31.31
CA ARG A 236 -27.46 1.33 31.01
C ARG A 236 -27.97 0.25 30.05
N ILE A 237 -27.06 -0.44 29.37
CA ILE A 237 -27.34 -1.53 28.42
C ILE A 237 -26.80 -2.82 29.03
N ASN A 238 -27.69 -3.77 29.32
CA ASN A 238 -27.33 -5.13 29.68
C ASN A 238 -27.30 -5.97 28.39
N MET A 239 -26.22 -6.70 28.16
CA MET A 239 -26.05 -7.56 26.98
C MET A 239 -25.80 -9.00 27.38
N THR A 240 -26.36 -9.91 26.59
CA THR A 240 -26.19 -11.36 26.68
C THR A 240 -25.91 -11.91 25.29
N ILE A 241 -24.76 -12.56 25.10
CA ILE A 241 -24.48 -13.41 23.94
C ILE A 241 -24.81 -14.84 24.37
N ASP A 242 -25.79 -15.45 23.73
CA ASP A 242 -26.28 -16.80 23.99
C ASP A 242 -25.85 -17.82 22.93
N ASP A 243 -25.46 -17.36 21.73
CA ASP A 243 -24.83 -18.19 20.70
C ASP A 243 -23.60 -17.51 20.08
N PHE A 244 -22.50 -18.26 19.94
CA PHE A 244 -21.23 -17.74 19.43
C PHE A 244 -20.33 -18.87 18.86
N LEU A 245 -20.05 -18.79 17.56
CA LEU A 245 -19.11 -19.66 16.84
C LEU A 245 -18.42 -18.87 15.72
N THR A 246 -17.12 -18.65 15.86
CA THR A 246 -16.24 -17.96 14.91
C THR A 246 -14.90 -18.69 14.80
N GLN A 247 -14.08 -18.38 13.78
CA GLN A 247 -12.70 -18.87 13.74
C GLN A 247 -11.91 -18.36 14.95
N GLU A 248 -11.22 -19.25 15.66
CA GLU A 248 -10.49 -18.86 16.87
C GLU A 248 -9.32 -17.91 16.54
N THR A 249 -9.17 -16.83 17.31
CA THR A 249 -8.16 -15.74 17.18
C THR A 249 -8.23 -14.84 15.94
N PHE A 250 -8.59 -15.37 14.78
CA PHE A 250 -8.59 -14.67 13.47
C PHE A 250 -9.87 -13.87 13.23
N ASP A 251 -11.03 -14.47 13.51
CA ASP A 251 -12.34 -13.84 13.43
C ASP A 251 -12.80 -13.44 14.82
N PHE A 252 -13.34 -12.23 14.98
CA PHE A 252 -13.62 -11.71 16.31
C PHE A 252 -14.70 -10.62 16.38
N LEU A 253 -15.41 -10.62 17.50
CA LEU A 253 -16.32 -9.56 17.92
C LEU A 253 -15.64 -8.71 18.99
N GLU A 254 -15.39 -7.44 18.70
CA GLU A 254 -14.98 -6.44 19.69
C GLU A 254 -16.20 -5.68 20.23
N ILE A 255 -16.19 -5.40 21.54
CA ILE A 255 -17.27 -4.70 22.24
C ILE A 255 -16.68 -3.48 22.97
N PHE A 256 -17.30 -2.30 22.84
CA PHE A 256 -16.81 -1.04 23.39
C PHE A 256 -17.89 -0.30 24.20
N ASP A 257 -17.55 0.20 25.38
CA ASP A 257 -18.42 1.06 26.23
C ASP A 257 -18.34 2.53 25.78
N SER A 258 -18.54 2.73 24.47
CA SER A 258 -18.39 4.00 23.77
C SER A 258 -18.88 3.88 22.33
N MET A 259 -19.34 4.98 21.74
CA MET A 259 -19.52 5.11 20.28
C MET A 259 -18.17 5.14 19.53
N ASN A 260 -17.09 5.57 20.19
CA ASN A 260 -15.75 5.61 19.61
C ASN A 260 -14.99 4.31 19.92
N GLN A 261 -14.66 3.55 18.88
CA GLN A 261 -14.03 2.22 18.96
C GLN A 261 -12.52 2.27 19.18
N THR A 262 -12.08 2.89 20.28
CA THR A 262 -10.65 2.92 20.65
C THR A 262 -10.25 1.73 21.50
N ALA A 263 -9.00 1.26 21.40
CA ALA A 263 -8.48 0.16 22.22
C ALA A 263 -8.64 0.41 23.74
N SER A 264 -8.59 1.67 24.18
CA SER A 264 -8.82 2.11 25.57
C SER A 264 -10.28 2.06 26.03
N LYS A 265 -11.24 1.83 25.13
CA LYS A 265 -12.68 1.69 25.42
C LYS A 265 -13.20 0.27 25.17
N ARG A 266 -12.33 -0.63 24.69
CA ARG A 266 -12.67 -2.03 24.42
C ARG A 266 -12.82 -2.81 25.73
N ILE A 267 -13.94 -3.49 25.84
CA ILE A 267 -14.35 -4.31 26.98
C ILE A 267 -14.02 -5.78 26.73
N ALA A 268 -14.23 -6.24 25.51
CA ALA A 268 -13.96 -7.61 25.08
C ALA A 268 -13.49 -7.67 23.63
N ARG A 269 -12.71 -8.70 23.31
CA ARG A 269 -12.45 -9.21 21.96
C ARG A 269 -12.70 -10.72 22.03
N LEU A 270 -13.78 -11.18 21.43
CA LEU A 270 -14.33 -12.52 21.55
C LEU A 270 -14.09 -13.29 20.24
N SER A 271 -13.66 -14.55 20.31
CA SER A 271 -13.38 -15.41 19.15
C SER A 271 -13.51 -16.89 19.53
N GLY A 272 -13.68 -17.79 18.55
CA GLY A 272 -13.80 -19.23 18.77
C GLY A 272 -15.24 -19.67 19.10
N ASN A 273 -15.37 -20.74 19.88
CA ASN A 273 -16.66 -21.39 20.21
C ASN A 273 -17.02 -21.40 21.71
N SER A 274 -16.11 -20.96 22.58
CA SER A 274 -16.22 -21.09 24.04
C SER A 274 -16.58 -19.76 24.73
N VAL A 275 -17.32 -18.91 24.03
CA VAL A 275 -17.71 -17.56 24.47
C VAL A 275 -19.10 -17.55 25.11
N ALA A 276 -20.07 -18.23 24.48
CA ALA A 276 -21.43 -18.25 24.98
C ALA A 276 -21.58 -19.22 26.18
N PRO A 277 -22.32 -18.84 27.26
CA PRO A 277 -22.99 -17.56 27.45
C PRO A 277 -22.03 -16.46 27.96
N TRP A 278 -22.04 -15.29 27.32
CA TRP A 278 -21.31 -14.10 27.77
C TRP A 278 -22.28 -13.00 28.19
N ASN A 279 -22.02 -12.32 29.32
CA ASN A 279 -22.92 -11.30 29.87
C ASN A 279 -22.13 -10.08 30.36
N TRP A 280 -22.64 -8.87 30.10
CA TRP A 280 -22.04 -7.64 30.59
C TRP A 280 -23.04 -6.47 30.64
N LEU A 281 -22.82 -5.55 31.59
CA LEU A 281 -23.67 -4.38 31.82
C LEU A 281 -22.85 -3.09 31.62
N SER A 282 -23.15 -2.34 30.56
CA SER A 282 -22.44 -1.12 30.17
C SER A 282 -22.37 -0.08 31.28
N THR A 283 -21.32 0.73 31.35
CA THR A 283 -21.26 1.86 32.29
C THR A 283 -21.94 3.10 31.71
N SER A 284 -21.99 3.25 30.38
CA SER A 284 -22.69 4.34 29.69
C SER A 284 -24.05 3.92 29.10
N ASN A 285 -24.78 4.87 28.50
CA ASN A 285 -26.02 4.62 27.75
C ASN A 285 -25.77 4.24 26.28
N VAL A 286 -24.50 4.05 25.87
CA VAL A 286 -24.09 3.73 24.50
C VAL A 286 -23.15 2.53 24.47
N VAL A 287 -23.32 1.67 23.47
CA VAL A 287 -22.40 0.57 23.17
C VAL A 287 -22.16 0.56 21.66
N SER A 288 -20.92 0.30 21.26
CA SER A 288 -20.63 -0.08 19.88
C SER A 288 -19.94 -1.44 19.83
N LEU A 289 -20.13 -2.13 18.71
CA LEU A 289 -19.51 -3.42 18.43
C LEU A 289 -18.85 -3.39 17.05
N LYS A 290 -17.83 -4.22 16.87
CA LYS A 290 -17.14 -4.41 15.60
C LYS A 290 -16.92 -5.90 15.38
N PHE A 291 -17.52 -6.46 14.34
CA PHE A 291 -17.27 -7.84 13.92
C PHE A 291 -16.31 -7.84 12.74
N VAL A 292 -15.22 -8.60 12.84
CA VAL A 292 -14.18 -8.71 11.81
C VAL A 292 -13.96 -10.19 11.46
N SER A 293 -13.89 -10.51 10.17
CA SER A 293 -13.48 -11.83 9.67
C SER A 293 -12.29 -11.79 8.71
N ASP A 294 -11.56 -12.90 8.60
CA ASP A 294 -10.41 -13.08 7.72
C ASP A 294 -10.83 -13.60 6.31
N GLY A 295 -9.87 -14.14 5.54
CA GLY A 295 -10.10 -14.68 4.20
C GLY A 295 -10.54 -16.15 4.13
N SER A 296 -10.85 -16.79 5.25
CA SER A 296 -11.04 -18.24 5.37
C SER A 296 -12.01 -18.62 6.51
N TYR A 297 -12.30 -19.92 6.63
CA TYR A 297 -12.98 -20.57 7.76
C TYR A 297 -14.17 -19.82 8.39
N GLN A 298 -15.20 -19.61 7.58
CA GLN A 298 -16.45 -19.01 8.04
C GLN A 298 -17.29 -19.97 8.90
N TYR A 299 -18.11 -19.40 9.78
CA TYR A 299 -19.05 -20.10 10.66
C TYR A 299 -20.31 -19.25 10.84
N LYS A 300 -21.35 -19.78 11.48
CA LYS A 300 -22.61 -19.05 11.76
C LYS A 300 -22.46 -17.69 12.47
N GLY A 301 -21.35 -17.44 13.16
CA GLY A 301 -21.11 -16.20 13.89
C GLY A 301 -21.81 -16.16 15.24
N TRP A 302 -22.58 -15.12 15.51
CA TRP A 302 -23.06 -14.81 16.87
C TRP A 302 -24.46 -14.19 16.91
N HIS A 303 -25.14 -14.42 18.03
CA HIS A 303 -26.40 -13.78 18.41
C HIS A 303 -26.22 -13.07 19.76
N LEU A 304 -26.70 -11.83 19.83
CA LEU A 304 -26.61 -10.96 21.00
C LEU A 304 -27.98 -10.37 21.28
N MET A 305 -28.52 -10.64 22.47
CA MET A 305 -29.66 -9.94 23.05
C MET A 305 -29.17 -8.78 23.92
N TRP A 306 -29.91 -7.68 23.92
CA TRP A 306 -29.67 -6.58 24.84
C TRP A 306 -30.97 -6.02 25.43
N ASN A 307 -30.89 -5.48 26.64
CA ASN A 307 -31.98 -4.76 27.28
C ASN A 307 -31.50 -3.51 28.05
N MET A 308 -32.32 -2.48 28.04
CA MET A 308 -32.13 -1.27 28.83
C MET A 308 -32.33 -1.59 30.32
N VAL A 309 -31.49 -0.99 31.16
CA VAL A 309 -31.57 -1.04 32.63
C VAL A 309 -31.53 0.38 33.16
N ASN A 310 -32.63 0.84 33.75
CA ASN A 310 -32.69 2.13 34.42
C ASN A 310 -31.79 2.11 35.67
N ARG A 311 -31.04 3.20 35.90
CA ARG A 311 -30.38 3.42 37.19
C ARG A 311 -31.45 3.72 38.24
N LYS A 312 -31.30 3.14 39.43
CA LYS A 312 -32.08 3.47 40.63
C LYS A 312 -31.49 4.70 41.33
#